data_AF-A0A821YVW2-F1
#
_entry.id   AF-A0A821YVW2-F1
#
_cell.length_a   1.000
_cell.length_b   1.000
_cell.length_c   1.000
_cell.angle_alpha   90.00
_cell.angle_beta   90.00
_cell.angle_gamma   90.00
#
_symmetry.space_group_name_H-M   'P 1'
#
loop_
_entity.id
_entity.type
_entity.pdbx_description
1 polymer ?
#
loop_
_entity_poly.entity_id
_entity_poly.type
_entity_poly.pdbx_seq_one_letter_code
_entity_poly.pdbx_strand_id
1 'polypeptide(L)'
;MVKQTIQIFCRIKPTKSKTSVYEVNPVDDGANLSIVIPKDATDGYINNKREDFRFRFRQIFDQSAQQEDVFSLVARPVIDK
;
A
#
# COMPACT_ATOMS: atom_id res chain seq x y z
N MET A 1 6.99 23.73 5.26
CA MET A 1 6.54 22.33 5.40
C MET A 1 5.63 22.24 6.61
N VAL A 2 4.36 21.89 6.43
CA VAL A 2 3.39 21.79 7.54
C VAL A 2 3.69 20.52 8.34
N LYS A 3 3.86 20.63 9.67
CA LYS A 3 4.07 19.47 10.54
C LYS A 3 2.81 18.58 10.48
N GLN A 4 2.89 17.44 9.79
CA GLN A 4 1.83 16.44 9.79
C GLN A 4 1.79 15.74 11.16
N THR A 5 0.66 15.85 11.88
CA THR A 5 0.47 15.24 13.20
C THR A 5 0.24 13.73 13.13
N ILE A 6 -0.40 13.25 12.06
CA ILE A 6 -0.68 11.83 11.84
C ILE A 6 -0.05 11.43 10.51
N GLN A 7 0.73 10.35 10.53
CA GLN A 7 1.36 9.77 9.34
C GLN A 7 0.84 8.34 9.16
N ILE A 8 0.37 8.01 7.95
CA ILE A 8 -0.22 6.71 7.63
C ILE A 8 0.70 5.98 6.66
N PHE A 9 1.07 4.75 7.03
CA PHE A 9 1.98 3.88 6.28
C PHE A 9 1.28 2.57 5.93
N CYS A 10 1.72 1.91 4.86
CA CYS A 10 1.25 0.59 4.48
C CYS A 10 2.43 -0.38 4.40
N ARG A 11 2.30 -1.59 4.96
CA ARG A 11 3.31 -2.66 4.82
C ARG A 11 2.66 -3.90 4.23
N ILE A 12 3.19 -4.35 3.10
CA ILE A 12 2.74 -5.56 2.44
C ILE A 12 3.45 -6.74 3.06
N LYS A 13 2.69 -7.72 3.53
CA LYS A 13 3.23 -8.94 4.12
C LYS A 13 3.90 -9.79 3.02
N PRO A 14 5.15 -10.26 3.22
CA PRO A 14 5.76 -11.22 2.32
C PRO A 14 4.92 -12.49 2.23
N THR A 15 4.51 -12.88 1.03
CA THR A 15 3.66 -14.05 0.79
C THR A 15 4.23 -14.90 -0.33
N LYS A 16 4.24 -16.22 -0.11
CA LYS A 16 4.66 -17.19 -1.13
C LYS A 16 3.54 -17.52 -2.12
N SER A 17 2.30 -17.14 -1.81
CA SER A 17 1.13 -17.43 -2.64
C SER A 17 0.89 -16.30 -3.63
N LYS A 18 0.50 -16.63 -4.86
CA LYS A 18 0.06 -15.65 -5.86
C LYS A 18 -1.17 -14.92 -5.31
N THR A 19 -0.95 -13.72 -4.79
CA THR A 19 -2.01 -12.83 -4.31
C THR A 19 -2.38 -11.90 -5.47
N SER A 20 -3.59 -11.35 -5.45
CA SER A 20 -4.10 -10.43 -6.48
C SER A 20 -3.06 -9.39 -6.89
N VAL A 21 -3.03 -9.06 -8.18
CA VAL A 21 -2.05 -8.13 -8.75
C VAL A 21 -2.24 -6.77 -8.09
N TYR A 22 -1.21 -6.31 -7.38
CA TYR A 22 -1.13 -4.98 -6.81
C TYR A 22 0.06 -4.25 -7.42
N GLU A 23 -0.07 -2.93 -7.55
CA GLU A 23 0.96 -2.06 -8.08
C GLU A 23 1.25 -0.96 -7.06
N VAL A 24 2.54 -0.76 -6.77
CA VAL A 24 3.02 0.32 -5.91
C VAL A 24 3.64 1.39 -6.80
N ASN A 25 3.03 2.56 -6.83
CA ASN A 25 3.49 3.70 -7.62
C ASN A 25 4.03 4.78 -6.69
N PRO A 26 5.34 5.11 -6.73
CA PRO A 26 5.89 6.24 -5.99
C PRO A 26 5.35 7.57 -6.55
N VAL A 27 5.09 8.55 -5.68
CA VAL A 27 4.62 9.89 -6.03
C VAL A 27 5.41 10.93 -5.22
N ASP A 28 5.50 12.18 -5.70
CA ASP A 28 6.35 13.22 -5.10
C ASP A 28 6.11 13.45 -3.59
N ASP A 29 4.88 13.23 -3.10
CA ASP A 29 4.50 13.37 -1.69
C ASP A 29 3.77 12.12 -1.18
N GLY A 30 4.32 10.94 -1.48
CA GLY A 30 3.91 9.67 -0.88
C GLY A 30 4.03 8.47 -1.81
N ALA A 31 3.14 7.50 -1.63
CA ALA A 31 3.03 6.35 -2.51
C ALA A 31 1.57 5.93 -2.69
N ASN A 32 1.23 5.49 -3.89
CA ASN A 32 -0.10 4.99 -4.25
C ASN A 32 -0.08 3.47 -4.38
N LEU A 33 -0.99 2.79 -3.69
CA LEU A 33 -1.25 1.37 -3.82
C LEU A 33 -2.48 1.18 -4.71
N SER A 34 -2.30 0.50 -5.83
CA SER A 34 -3.40 0.11 -6.73
C SER A 34 -3.62 -1.40 -6.62
N ILE A 35 -4.85 -1.83 -6.39
CA ILE A 35 -5.22 -3.23 -6.33
C ILE A 35 -6.27 -3.46 -7.42
N VAL A 36 -5.95 -4.37 -8.33
CA VAL A 36 -6.86 -4.76 -9.41
C VAL A 36 -7.44 -6.13 -9.09
N ILE A 37 -8.76 -6.18 -8.92
CA ILE A 37 -9.48 -7.45 -8.74
C ILE A 37 -9.78 -8.01 -10.14
N PRO A 38 -9.25 -9.20 -10.49
CA PRO A 38 -9.53 -9.81 -11.79
C PRO A 38 -11.01 -10.20 -11.91
N LYS A 39 -11.56 -10.00 -13.11
CA LYS A 39 -12.94 -10.39 -13.45
C LYS A 39 -13.14 -11.89 -13.30
N ASP A 40 -14.16 -12.27 -12.54
CA ASP A 40 -14.63 -13.65 -12.52
C ASP A 40 -15.57 -13.87 -13.72
N ALA A 41 -15.28 -14.89 -14.53
CA ALA A 41 -16.07 -15.20 -15.72
C ALA A 41 -17.49 -15.71 -15.39
N THR A 42 -17.76 -16.06 -14.13
CA THR A 42 -19.06 -16.58 -13.66
C THR A 42 -19.99 -15.49 -13.14
N ASP A 43 -19.54 -14.23 -13.06
CA ASP A 43 -20.23 -13.15 -12.35
C ASP A 43 -21.45 -12.52 -13.09
N GLY A 44 -21.98 -13.21 -14.11
CA GLY A 44 -23.18 -12.83 -14.85
C GLY A 44 -23.00 -11.67 -15.85
N TYR A 45 -24.08 -11.33 -16.56
CA TYR A 45 -24.06 -10.36 -17.68
C TYR A 45 -23.93 -8.88 -17.24
N ILE A 46 -24.32 -8.56 -15.99
CA ILE A 46 -24.17 -7.22 -15.40
C ILE A 46 -23.30 -7.35 -14.15
N ASN A 47 -22.03 -6.95 -14.25
CA ASN A 47 -21.10 -6.90 -13.13
C ASN A 47 -20.71 -5.44 -12.83
N ASN A 48 -21.34 -4.85 -11.80
CA ASN A 48 -21.06 -3.48 -11.33
C ASN A 48 -20.11 -3.45 -10.12
N LYS A 49 -19.40 -4.55 -9.83
CA LYS A 49 -18.43 -4.57 -8.74
C LYS A 49 -17.28 -3.62 -9.05
N ARG A 50 -16.77 -2.95 -8.02
CA ARG A 50 -15.58 -2.11 -8.14
C ARG A 50 -14.35 -3.02 -8.20
N GLU A 51 -13.55 -2.83 -9.23
CA GLU A 51 -12.40 -3.70 -9.53
C GLU A 51 -11.06 -2.98 -9.30
N ASP A 52 -11.07 -1.66 -9.47
CA ASP A 52 -9.92 -0.78 -9.25
C ASP A 52 -10.05 -0.07 -7.89
N PHE A 53 -9.10 -0.38 -7.02
CA PHE A 53 -8.94 0.27 -5.73
C PHE A 53 -7.60 0.98 -5.68
N ARG A 54 -7.63 2.28 -5.38
CA ARG A 54 -6.45 3.13 -5.26
C ARG A 54 -6.42 3.77 -3.88
N PHE A 55 -5.30 3.59 -3.18
CA PHE A 55 -5.08 4.11 -1.83
C PHE A 55 -3.79 4.91 -1.80
N ARG A 56 -3.79 6.04 -1.09
CA ARG A 56 -2.61 6.88 -0.91
C ARG A 56 -2.07 6.76 0.50
N PHE A 57 -0.77 6.54 0.62
CA PHE A 57 -0.04 6.46 1.89
C PHE A 57 1.15 7.41 1.86
N ARG A 58 1.70 7.72 3.03
CA ARG A 58 2.97 8.46 3.13
C ARG A 58 4.12 7.63 2.55
N GLN A 59 4.11 6.33 2.81
CA GLN A 59 5.03 5.38 2.21
C GLN A 59 4.42 3.98 2.24
N ILE A 60 4.74 3.18 1.23
CA ILE A 60 4.36 1.77 1.12
C ILE A 60 5.65 0.94 1.19
N PHE A 61 5.69 -0.03 2.11
CA PHE A 61 6.75 -1.01 2.26
C PHE A 61 6.35 -2.27 1.50
N ASP A 62 7.07 -2.58 0.42
CA ASP A 62 6.86 -3.80 -0.36
C ASP A 62 7.38 -5.04 0.40
N GLN A 63 7.13 -6.23 -0.15
CA GLN A 63 7.50 -7.51 0.45
C GLN A 63 9.00 -7.67 0.73
N SER A 64 9.86 -6.89 0.07
CA SER A 64 11.30 -6.88 0.30
C SER A 64 11.73 -6.05 1.52
N ALA A 65 10.83 -5.24 2.09
CA ALA A 65 11.18 -4.32 3.17
C ALA A 65 11.54 -5.04 4.47
N GLN A 66 12.68 -4.65 5.04
CA GLN A 66 13.16 -5.23 6.29
C GLN A 66 12.54 -4.53 7.50
N GLN A 67 12.64 -5.19 8.66
CA GLN A 67 12.11 -4.65 9.91
C GLN A 67 12.82 -3.36 10.32
N GLU A 68 14.12 -3.26 10.03
CA GLU A 68 14.93 -2.08 10.33
C GLU A 68 14.50 -0.85 9.51
N ASP A 69 14.16 -1.04 8.23
CA ASP A 69 13.65 0.02 7.36
C ASP A 69 12.33 0.59 7.91
N VAL A 70 11.40 -0.30 8.30
CA VAL A 70 10.11 0.09 8.87
C VAL A 70 10.28 0.82 10.18
N PHE A 71 11.15 0.33 11.08
CA PHE A 71 11.42 0.98 12.35
C PHE A 71 12.00 2.38 12.18
N SER A 72 13.00 2.52 11.30
CA SER A 72 13.71 3.77 11.06
C SER A 72 12.81 4.87 10.48
N LEU A 73 11.82 4.51 9.68
CA LEU A 73 10.94 5.47 9.01
C LEU A 73 9.66 5.77 9.79
N VAL A 74 9.15 4.82 10.58
CA VAL A 74 7.88 4.96 11.31
C VAL A 74 8.09 5.32 12.76
N ALA A 75 8.93 4.57 13.48
CA ALA A 75 9.02 4.66 14.94
C ALA A 75 10.13 5.61 15.40
N ARG A 76 11.30 5.57 14.76
CA ARG A 76 12.46 6.40 15.14
C ARG A 76 12.13 7.91 15.19
N PRO A 77 11.43 8.51 14.20
CA PRO A 77 11.07 9.93 14.25
C PRO A 77 10.05 10.30 15.34
N VAL A 78 9.41 9.31 15.97
CA VAL A 78 8.49 9.50 17.10
C VAL A 78 9.25 9.42 18.43
N ILE A 79 10.29 8.57 18.51
CA ILE A 79 11.12 8.40 19.71
C ILE A 79 12.09 9.57 19.88
N ASP A 80 12.74 9.99 18.81
CA ASP A 80 13.75 11.07 18.82
C ASP A 80 13.12 12.48 18.93
N LYS A 81 11.83 12.56 19.27
CA LYS A 81 11.00 13.77 19.15
C LYS A 81 10.71 14.45 20.48
#